data_AF-A0A1W6QXT8-F1
#
_entry.id   AF-A0A1W6QXT8-F1
#
_cell.length_a   1.000
_cell.length_b   1.000
_cell.length_c   1.000
_cell.angle_alpha   90.00
_cell.angle_beta   90.00
_cell.angle_gamma   90.00
#
_symmetry.space_group_name_H-M   'P 1'
#
loop_
_entity.id
_entity.type
_entity.pdbx_description
1 polymer ?
#
loop_
_entity_poly.entity_id
_entity_poly.type
_entity_poly.pdbx_seq_one_letter_code
_entity_poly.pdbx_strand_id
1 'polypeptide(L)' 'MKVIHKQFIGQDTEISMVYSKGGYSVSICIDNLKNYCTQLYRNFNNKAEAEAFYFSLTELEEQQ' A
#
# COMPACT_ATOMS: atom_id res chain seq x y z
N MET A 1 5.09 11.79 -8.93
CA MET A 1 4.73 10.58 -8.15
C MET A 1 5.47 9.41 -8.79
N LYS A 2 6.15 8.59 -7.99
CA LYS A 2 6.90 7.41 -8.48
C LYS A 2 6.41 6.18 -7.73
N VAL A 3 5.95 5.15 -8.44
CA VAL A 3 5.62 3.86 -7.83
C VAL A 3 6.92 3.13 -7.50
N ILE A 4 7.05 2.65 -6.27
CA ILE A 4 8.21 1.89 -5.78
C ILE A 4 7.84 0.40 -5.73
N HIS A 5 6.73 0.08 -5.07
CA HIS A 5 6.18 -1.28 -5.01
C HIS A 5 4.70 -1.26 -5.33
N LYS A 6 4.21 -2.35 -5.91
CA LYS A 6 2.80 -2.57 -6.22
C LYS A 6 2.55 -4.07 -6.32
N GLN A 7 1.57 -4.57 -5.56
CA GLN A 7 1.22 -5.99 -5.53
C GLN A 7 -0.27 -6.15 -5.23
N PHE A 8 -0.90 -7.12 -5.89
CA PHE A 8 -2.25 -7.56 -5.54
C PHE A 8 -2.20 -8.65 -4.47
N ILE A 9 -3.09 -8.54 -3.49
CA ILE A 9 -3.33 -9.53 -2.44
C ILE A 9 -4.80 -9.94 -2.56
N GLY A 10 -5.06 -11.21 -2.86
CA GLY A 10 -6.42 -11.67 -3.17
C GLY A 10 -6.94 -11.14 -4.52
N GLN A 11 -8.26 -11.17 -4.70
CA GLN A 11 -8.90 -10.89 -6.00
C GLN A 11 -9.01 -9.40 -6.31
N ASP A 12 -9.31 -8.57 -5.30
CA ASP A 12 -9.68 -7.17 -5.49
C ASP A 12 -8.82 -6.19 -4.66
N THR A 13 -7.82 -6.65 -3.89
CA THR A 13 -7.01 -5.78 -3.04
C THR A 13 -5.63 -5.55 -3.64
N GLU A 14 -5.21 -4.30 -3.75
CA GLU A 14 -3.89 -3.86 -4.19
C GLU A 14 -3.19 -3.11 -3.07
N ILE A 15 -1.93 -3.45 -2.81
CA ILE A 15 -1.04 -2.66 -1.96
C ILE A 15 -0.03 -1.96 -2.85
N SER A 16 0.12 -0.65 -2.67
CA SER A 16 1.07 0.15 -3.42
C SER A 16 1.91 1.03 -2.49
N MET A 17 3.19 1.15 -2.80
CA MET A 17 4.10 2.10 -2.18
C MET A 17 4.52 3.12 -3.23
N VAL A 18 4.30 4.39 -2.97
CA VAL A 18 4.64 5.49 -3.85
C VAL A 18 5.52 6.52 -3.16
N TYR A 19 6.39 7.18 -3.92
CA TYR A 19 7.10 8.37 -3.48
C TYR A 19 6.48 9.61 -4.10
N SER A 20 6.11 10.56 -3.27
CA SER A 20 5.52 11.83 -3.70
C SER A 20 5.83 12.94 -2.70
N LYS A 21 6.05 14.17 -3.20
CA LYS A 21 6.23 15.39 -2.39
C LYS A 21 7.26 15.25 -1.25
N GLY A 22 8.35 14.52 -1.47
CA GLY A 22 9.41 14.35 -0.47
C GLY A 22 9.20 13.20 0.51
N GLY A 23 8.06 12.51 0.47
CA GLY A 23 7.72 11.41 1.38
C GLY A 23 7.31 10.12 0.66
N TYR A 24 7.20 9.06 1.43
CA TYR A 24 6.75 7.74 1.01
C TYR A 24 5.33 7.51 1.52
N SER A 25 4.48 6.91 0.71
CA SER A 25 3.12 6.56 1.07
C SER A 25 2.87 5.11 0.70
N VAL A 26 2.39 4.32 1.66
CA VAL A 26 1.91 2.95 1.41
C VAL A 26 0.39 2.99 1.50
N SER A 27 -0.31 2.49 0.48
CA SER A 27 -1.76 2.52 0.37
C SER A 27 -2.31 1.15 0.03
N ILE A 28 -3.45 0.79 0.62
CA ILE A 28 -4.24 -0.38 0.28
C ILE A 28 -5.48 0.10 -0.48
N CYS A 29 -5.63 -0.36 -1.72
CA CYS A 29 -6.74 -0.08 -2.60
C CYS A 29 -7.59 -1.35 -2.73
N ILE A 30 -8.92 -1.24 -2.67
CA ILE A 30 -9.84 -2.36 -2.93
C ILE A 30 -10.70 -1.97 -4.13
N ASP A 31 -10.46 -2.61 -5.27
CA ASP A 31 -10.99 -2.21 -6.59
C ASP A 31 -12.54 -2.20 -6.65
N ASN A 32 -13.21 -3.01 -5.84
CA ASN A 32 -14.67 -3.12 -5.84
C ASN A 32 -15.39 -2.05 -4.99
N LEU A 33 -14.64 -1.26 -4.20
CA LEU A 33 -15.19 -0.16 -3.41
C LEU A 33 -15.16 1.14 -4.21
N LYS A 34 -16.07 1.25 -5.20
CA LYS A 34 -16.22 2.40 -6.14
C LYS A 34 -16.20 3.81 -5.51
N ASN A 35 -16.35 3.97 -4.20
CA ASN A 35 -16.35 5.25 -3.49
C ASN A 35 -15.46 5.32 -2.22
N TYR A 36 -14.65 4.29 -1.92
CA TYR A 36 -13.88 4.22 -0.65
C TYR A 36 -12.39 3.85 -0.81
N CYS A 37 -11.82 4.02 -2.02
CA CYS A 37 -10.44 3.61 -2.37
C CYS A 37 -9.28 4.29 -1.61
N THR A 38 -9.49 4.95 -0.48
CA THR A 38 -8.41 5.67 0.25
C THR A 38 -8.42 5.46 1.77
N GLN A 39 -9.10 4.44 2.32
CA GLN A 39 -9.22 4.36 3.78
C GLN A 39 -7.96 3.88 4.51
N LEU A 40 -7.02 3.21 3.85
CA LEU A 40 -5.80 2.72 4.50
C LEU A 40 -4.58 3.17 3.72
N TYR A 41 -4.10 4.37 4.02
CA TYR A 41 -2.77 4.80 3.61
C TYR A 41 -1.99 5.34 4.81
N ARG A 42 -0.67 5.14 4.78
CA ARG A 42 0.23 5.69 5.78
C ARG A 42 1.39 6.38 5.08
N ASN A 43 1.72 7.56 5.58
CA ASN A 43 2.87 8.33 5.11
C ASN A 43 4.08 8.10 6.01
N PHE A 44 5.25 8.12 5.39
CA PHE A 44 6.54 7.91 6.03
C PHE A 44 7.54 8.89 5.45
N ASN A 45 8.43 9.40 6.31
CA ASN A 45 9.56 10.23 5.88
C ASN A 45 10.76 9.38 5.49
N ASN A 46 10.80 8.13 5.95
CA ASN A 46 11.89 7.18 5.72
C ASN A 46 11.45 6.06 4.78
N LYS A 47 12.30 5.77 3.79
CA LYS A 47 12.11 4.66 2.84
C LYS A 47 12.06 3.31 3.55
N ALA A 48 12.98 3.06 4.48
CA ALA A 48 13.11 1.78 5.16
C ALA A 48 11.87 1.46 6.02
N GLU A 49 11.30 2.46 6.68
CA GLU A 49 10.06 2.29 7.44
C GLU A 49 8.85 2.00 6.53
N ALA A 50 8.77 2.71 5.39
CA ALA A 50 7.73 2.47 4.40
C ALA A 50 7.84 1.08 3.77
N GLU A 51 9.06 0.63 3.46
CA GLU A 51 9.34 -0.72 2.95
C GLU A 51 8.98 -1.79 3.99
N ALA A 52 9.41 -1.63 5.24
CA ALA A 52 9.07 -2.56 6.31
C ALA A 52 7.55 -2.68 6.50
N PHE A 53 6.83 -1.56 6.47
CA PHE A 53 5.37 -1.57 6.54
C PHE A 53 4.75 -2.24 5.30
N TYR A 54 5.21 -1.91 4.09
CA TYR A 54 4.74 -2.54 2.85
C TYR A 54 4.90 -4.06 2.91
N PHE A 55 6.10 -4.55 3.26
CA PHE A 55 6.35 -6.00 3.31
C PHE A 55 5.52 -6.69 4.39
N SER A 56 5.36 -6.05 5.55
CA SER A 56 4.49 -6.58 6.61
C SER A 56 3.04 -6.75 6.14
N LEU A 57 2.55 -5.88 5.25
CA LEU A 57 1.20 -6.02 4.69
C LEU A 57 1.12 -7.10 3.60
N THR A 58 2.19 -7.31 2.83
CA THR A 58 2.23 -8.36 1.80
C THR A 58 2.40 -9.76 2.38
N GLU A 59 2.93 -9.87 3.59
CA GLU A 59 3.07 -11.13 4.33
C GLU A 59 1.80 -11.52 5.10
N LEU A 60 0.80 -10.63 5.18
CA LEU A 60 -0.52 -10.98 5.71
C LEU A 60 -1.21 -11.89 4.69
N GLU A 61 -1.08 -13.20 4.87
CA GLU A 61 -1.91 -14.18 4.19
C GLU A 61 -3.39 -13.95 4.59
N GLU A 62 -4.32 -14.14 3.64
CA GLU A 62 -5.75 -14.17 3.95
C GLU A 62 -5.96 -15.15 5.11
N GLN A 63 -6.51 -14.67 6.24
CA GLN A 63 -7.03 -15.56 7.26
C GLN A 63 -8.18 -16.35 6.64
N GLN A 64 -7.92 -17.61 6.27
CA GLN A 64 -8.93 -18.57 5.81
C GLN A 64 -9.95 -18.89 6.89
#